data_AF-A0A955Q699-F1
#
_entry.id   AF-A0A955Q699-F1
#
_cell.length_a   1.000
_cell.length_b   1.000
_cell.length_c   1.000
_cell.angle_alpha   90.00
_cell.angle_beta   90.00
_cell.angle_gamma   90.00
#
_symmetry.space_group_name_H-M   'P 1'
#
loop_
_entity.id
_entity.type
_entity.pdbx_description
1 polymer ?
#
loop_
_entity_poly.entity_id
_entity_poly.type
_entity_poly.pdbx_seq_one_letter_code
_entity_poly.pdbx_strand_id
1 'polypeptide(L)'
;MARETESKREKSASDQAQLVPEQAQRTHQASSPVSQKTRDKWDYLELLLRPASSFLTALTVALIGWFGQQALIEQSAQETARVNYAQQEETRRTEMAQNYRLYSELLSKREDAESALRRDMFTTILEKFFQVGVLKPGEADMSQRLLKLEMLALNFGESLSLSPLFVSLDHDIDQFPYPPELSVVSRSDDRDRLQSLAKRVADQQLSALSGRGKIWEFTVPLVSIIGEGTTEGSYRWPDDDPDFEEGVEERINDVQLEGMPRTYRFEFSEADRTYKSVHVFLEIRSKNELAPIEREFNLNYFNFPMVDNTRLSGDQRFALILTEFGDTNLKVTAISFPGKYSGQRDKPFLDDVIHRLQDEALQTSRSESPLNN
;
A
#
# COMPACT_ATOMS: atom_id res chain seq x y z
N MET A 1 -22.20 29.36 44.81
CA MET A 1 -21.45 29.30 46.09
C MET A 1 -19.96 29.24 45.76
N ALA A 2 -19.00 29.70 46.57
CA ALA A 2 -18.97 30.80 47.53
C ALA A 2 -17.55 30.88 48.13
N ARG A 3 -16.89 32.05 48.07
CA ARG A 3 -15.67 32.43 48.84
C ARG A 3 -14.39 31.63 48.48
N GLU A 4 -13.17 32.08 48.79
CA GLU A 4 -12.63 33.21 49.57
C GLU A 4 -11.43 33.80 48.74
N THR A 5 -11.03 35.08 48.62
CA THR A 5 -10.72 36.19 49.58
C THR A 5 -9.72 35.80 50.68
N GLU A 6 -8.68 36.56 51.05
CA GLU A 6 -8.18 37.90 50.66
C GLU A 6 -6.70 38.07 51.15
N SER A 7 -5.94 39.07 50.65
CA SER A 7 -4.87 39.86 51.34
C SER A 7 -3.84 40.38 50.30
N LYS A 8 -3.64 41.68 50.02
CA LYS A 8 -3.24 42.86 50.83
C LYS A 8 -1.77 42.88 51.29
N ARG A 9 -1.01 43.86 50.73
CA ARG A 9 -0.16 44.90 51.40
C ARG A 9 1.06 44.45 52.26
N GLU A 10 2.13 45.24 52.47
CA GLU A 10 2.40 46.68 52.25
C GLU A 10 3.92 47.06 52.27
N LYS A 11 4.29 48.19 51.63
CA LYS A 11 5.33 49.21 52.02
C LYS A 11 6.87 48.95 51.99
N SER A 12 7.56 50.11 51.97
CA SER A 12 8.99 50.45 52.20
C SER A 12 10.00 50.03 51.11
N ALA A 13 10.84 50.87 50.46
CA ALA A 13 11.29 52.29 50.56
C ALA A 13 12.66 52.56 51.24
N SER A 14 13.32 53.65 50.79
CA SER A 14 14.69 54.14 51.12
C SER A 14 15.84 53.32 50.48
N ASP A 15 16.96 53.88 49.99
CA ASP A 15 17.70 55.14 50.24
C ASP A 15 18.17 55.83 48.92
N GLN A 16 18.23 57.18 48.80
CA GLN A 16 19.33 58.15 49.13
C GLN A 16 20.68 57.97 48.38
N ALA A 17 21.51 58.99 48.10
CA ALA A 17 21.37 60.38 47.55
C ALA A 17 22.65 61.23 47.84
N GLN A 18 23.24 61.89 46.83
CA GLN A 18 24.23 63.02 46.89
C GLN A 18 24.44 63.52 45.43
N LEU A 19 24.44 64.80 45.00
CA LEU A 19 24.89 66.14 45.50
C LEU A 19 26.39 66.41 45.25
N VAL A 20 26.84 67.33 44.34
CA VAL A 20 26.72 68.84 44.27
C VAL A 20 27.82 69.54 45.13
N PRO A 21 28.33 70.81 44.88
CA PRO A 21 28.11 71.85 43.84
C PRO A 21 29.38 72.04 42.93
N GLU A 22 29.89 73.17 42.38
CA GLU A 22 29.65 74.64 42.19
C GLU A 22 30.57 75.12 41.00
N GLN A 23 30.87 76.38 40.55
CA GLN A 23 30.53 77.82 40.70
C GLN A 23 30.90 78.45 39.31
N ALA A 24 30.21 79.36 38.59
CA ALA A 24 29.59 80.69 38.78
C ALA A 24 30.55 81.93 38.75
N GLN A 25 30.03 83.09 38.32
CA GLN A 25 30.64 84.45 38.19
C GLN A 25 31.43 84.82 36.90
N ARG A 26 31.61 86.11 36.55
CA ARG A 26 30.62 87.20 36.26
C ARG A 26 31.24 88.39 35.49
N THR A 27 30.38 89.05 34.69
CA THR A 27 30.45 90.40 34.04
C THR A 27 31.49 91.45 34.44
N HIS A 28 32.05 92.17 33.45
CA HIS A 28 31.99 93.65 33.18
C HIS A 28 32.96 93.97 32.01
N GLN A 29 32.90 94.98 31.12
CA GLN A 29 32.01 96.08 30.71
C GLN A 29 32.89 97.34 30.47
N ALA A 30 33.14 97.74 29.21
CA ALA A 30 33.73 99.04 28.83
C ALA A 30 33.42 99.35 27.34
N SER A 31 33.63 100.59 26.88
CA SER A 31 33.09 101.08 25.59
C SER A 31 33.99 102.04 24.81
N SER A 32 34.08 101.85 23.48
CA SER A 32 34.34 102.87 22.45
C SER A 32 35.74 103.54 22.43
N PRO A 33 36.22 104.13 21.30
CA PRO A 33 35.46 104.67 20.16
C PRO A 33 35.92 104.23 18.74
N VAL A 34 35.32 104.90 17.74
CA VAL A 34 35.36 104.65 16.30
C VAL A 34 36.73 104.90 15.65
N SER A 35 37.10 104.05 14.68
CA SER A 35 37.87 104.47 13.50
C SER A 35 37.43 103.67 12.27
N GLN A 36 37.32 104.34 11.10
CA GLN A 36 36.87 103.71 9.85
C GLN A 36 38.06 103.22 9.02
N LYS A 37 38.02 101.99 8.52
CA LYS A 37 38.90 101.58 7.40
C LYS A 37 38.25 100.54 6.48
N THR A 38 38.08 100.94 5.22
CA THR A 38 37.96 100.15 3.98
C THR A 38 37.58 98.66 4.09
N ARG A 39 36.38 98.31 3.58
CA ARG A 39 36.03 96.93 3.20
C ARG A 39 37.03 96.36 2.20
N ASP A 40 37.40 95.10 2.36
CA ASP A 40 38.19 94.35 1.38
C ASP A 40 37.34 93.28 0.66
N LYS A 41 37.80 92.81 -0.51
CA LYS A 41 36.97 92.01 -1.43
C LYS A 41 36.75 90.56 -1.01
N TRP A 42 37.43 90.09 0.05
CA TRP A 42 37.37 88.71 0.51
C TRP A 42 36.15 88.40 1.41
N ASP A 43 35.63 89.38 2.16
CA ASP A 43 34.42 89.22 3.01
C ASP A 43 33.21 88.70 2.21
N TYR A 44 33.08 89.12 0.94
CA TYR A 44 31.97 88.72 0.07
C TYR A 44 32.03 87.23 -0.32
N LEU A 45 33.22 86.63 -0.34
CA LEU A 45 33.39 85.21 -0.60
C LEU A 45 33.03 84.39 0.65
N GLU A 46 33.43 84.85 1.83
CA GLU A 46 33.09 84.18 3.09
C GLU A 46 31.58 84.28 3.41
N LEU A 47 30.96 85.44 3.16
CA LEU A 47 29.52 85.63 3.32
C LEU A 47 28.69 84.68 2.44
N LEU A 48 29.24 84.27 1.28
CA LEU A 48 28.58 83.35 0.33
C LEU A 48 28.87 81.87 0.62
N LEU A 49 30.00 81.54 1.27
CA LEU A 49 30.28 80.16 1.73
C LEU A 49 29.60 79.79 3.06
N ARG A 50 29.30 80.75 3.94
CA ARG A 50 28.68 80.48 5.25
C ARG A 50 27.37 79.66 5.16
N PRO A 51 26.44 79.89 4.20
CA PRO A 51 25.27 79.02 3.99
C PRO A 51 25.57 77.70 3.28
N ALA A 52 26.68 77.60 2.52
CA ALA A 52 26.98 76.42 1.71
C ALA A 52 27.37 75.22 2.58
N SER A 53 28.04 75.45 3.71
CA SER A 53 28.52 74.39 4.62
C SER A 53 27.41 73.53 5.21
N SER A 54 26.29 74.13 5.65
CA SER A 54 25.12 73.41 6.18
C SER A 54 24.32 72.69 5.09
N PHE A 55 24.31 73.23 3.87
CA PHE A 55 23.77 72.53 2.70
C PHE A 55 24.61 71.30 2.33
N LEU A 56 25.93 71.40 2.45
CA LEU A 56 26.87 70.31 2.17
C LEU A 56 26.73 69.17 3.19
N THR A 57 26.60 69.46 4.49
CA THR A 57 26.37 68.42 5.51
C THR A 57 25.00 67.76 5.35
N ALA A 58 23.94 68.53 5.06
CA ALA A 58 22.62 67.98 4.75
C ALA A 58 22.65 67.06 3.51
N LEU A 59 23.33 67.48 2.42
CA LEU A 59 23.52 66.66 1.22
C LEU A 59 24.29 65.37 1.53
N THR A 60 25.33 65.45 2.36
CA THR A 60 26.15 64.28 2.73
C THR A 60 25.32 63.27 3.55
N VAL A 61 24.53 63.74 4.51
CA VAL A 61 23.61 62.89 5.30
C VAL A 61 22.53 62.27 4.41
N ALA A 62 21.96 63.03 3.47
CA ALA A 62 20.98 62.52 2.51
C ALA A 62 21.56 61.44 1.58
N LEU A 63 22.78 61.63 1.07
CA LEU A 63 23.48 60.64 0.25
C LEU A 63 23.82 59.36 1.03
N ILE A 64 24.33 59.49 2.26
CA ILE A 64 24.61 58.34 3.14
C ILE A 64 23.32 57.57 3.46
N GLY A 65 22.22 58.28 3.74
CA GLY A 65 20.91 57.67 3.95
C GLY A 65 20.42 56.92 2.71
N TRP A 66 20.51 57.52 1.52
CA TRP A 66 20.06 56.93 0.26
C TRP A 66 20.86 55.68 -0.13
N PHE A 67 22.19 55.75 -0.10
CA PHE A 67 23.05 54.60 -0.40
C PHE A 67 22.95 53.50 0.66
N GLY A 68 22.89 53.87 1.95
CA GLY A 68 22.69 52.90 3.04
C GLY A 68 21.35 52.17 2.93
N GLN A 69 20.28 52.89 2.55
CA GLN A 69 18.96 52.30 2.38
C GLN A 69 18.91 51.35 1.16
N GLN A 70 19.59 51.64 0.04
CA GLN A 70 19.68 50.69 -1.07
C GLN A 70 20.43 49.41 -0.69
N ALA A 71 21.60 49.51 -0.04
CA ALA A 71 22.38 48.35 0.37
C ALA A 71 21.62 47.43 1.34
N LEU A 72 20.85 48.01 2.27
CA LEU A 72 20.00 47.27 3.20
C LEU A 72 18.80 46.60 2.50
N ILE A 73 18.23 47.22 1.46
CA ILE A 73 17.16 46.62 0.65
C ILE A 73 17.67 45.38 -0.09
N GLU A 74 18.87 45.42 -0.69
CA GLU A 74 19.41 44.26 -1.41
C GLU A 74 19.73 43.08 -0.48
N GLN A 75 20.31 43.33 0.71
CA GLN A 75 20.58 42.27 1.68
C GLN A 75 19.29 41.67 2.26
N SER A 76 18.34 42.50 2.71
CA SER A 76 17.08 42.01 3.28
C SER A 76 16.19 41.29 2.25
N ALA A 77 16.26 41.66 0.97
CA ALA A 77 15.60 40.92 -0.11
C ALA A 77 16.16 39.48 -0.27
N GLN A 78 17.47 39.28 -0.13
CA GLN A 78 18.06 37.95 -0.21
C GLN A 78 17.74 37.09 1.02
N GLU A 79 17.71 37.68 2.21
CA GLU A 79 17.37 36.96 3.44
C GLU A 79 15.87 36.57 3.47
N THR A 80 14.98 37.51 3.13
CA THR A 80 13.53 37.22 3.05
C THR A 80 13.21 36.19 1.97
N ALA A 81 13.88 36.20 0.81
CA ALA A 81 13.74 35.16 -0.19
C ALA A 81 14.11 33.76 0.38
N ARG A 82 15.26 33.64 1.06
CA ARG A 82 15.71 32.37 1.67
C ARG A 82 14.74 31.86 2.74
N VAL A 83 14.24 32.73 3.60
CA VAL A 83 13.24 32.38 4.63
C VAL A 83 11.94 31.92 3.99
N ASN A 84 11.45 32.63 2.96
CA ASN A 84 10.24 32.26 2.24
C ASN A 84 10.36 30.88 1.57
N TYR A 85 11.49 30.58 0.92
CA TYR A 85 11.72 29.26 0.31
C TYR A 85 11.75 28.14 1.36
N ALA A 86 12.47 28.33 2.48
CA ALA A 86 12.53 27.34 3.55
C ALA A 86 11.15 27.09 4.18
N GLN A 87 10.39 28.16 4.43
CA GLN A 87 9.03 28.09 4.98
C GLN A 87 8.06 27.40 4.00
N GLN A 88 8.17 27.68 2.69
CA GLN A 88 7.34 27.06 1.66
C GLN A 88 7.62 25.55 1.51
N GLU A 89 8.86 25.11 1.73
CA GLU A 89 9.18 23.68 1.73
C GLU A 89 8.66 22.99 3.01
N GLU A 90 8.69 23.65 4.16
CA GLU A 90 8.12 23.14 5.41
C GLU A 90 6.58 23.05 5.35
N THR A 91 5.89 24.04 4.77
CA THR A 91 4.44 23.93 4.51
C THR A 91 4.14 22.78 3.56
N ARG A 92 4.90 22.63 2.46
CA ARG A 92 4.70 21.52 1.51
C ARG A 92 4.89 20.15 2.17
N ARG A 93 5.93 19.98 3.00
CA ARG A 93 6.19 18.75 3.75
C ARG A 93 5.08 18.45 4.78
N THR A 94 4.55 19.46 5.45
CA THR A 94 3.46 19.28 6.44
C THR A 94 2.09 19.05 5.80
N GLU A 95 1.78 19.72 4.68
CA GLU A 95 0.60 19.45 3.84
C GLU A 95 0.62 18.02 3.29
N MET A 96 1.76 17.57 2.74
CA MET A 96 1.95 16.19 2.32
C MET A 96 1.67 15.22 3.49
N ALA A 97 2.31 15.42 4.65
CA ALA A 97 2.12 14.55 5.82
C ALA A 97 0.67 14.51 6.33
N GLN A 98 -0.06 15.63 6.26
CA GLN A 98 -1.49 15.68 6.58
C GLN A 98 -2.34 14.91 5.56
N ASN A 99 -2.06 15.08 4.26
CA ASN A 99 -2.74 14.33 3.19
C ASN A 99 -2.48 12.82 3.30
N TYR A 100 -1.24 12.39 3.49
CA TYR A 100 -0.87 10.99 3.77
C TYR A 100 -1.69 10.40 4.93
N ARG A 101 -1.76 11.13 6.04
CA ARG A 101 -2.54 10.71 7.22
C ARG A 101 -4.03 10.59 6.89
N LEU A 102 -4.62 11.59 6.23
CA LEU A 102 -6.03 11.58 5.84
C LEU A 102 -6.35 10.42 4.89
N TYR A 103 -5.50 10.16 3.88
CA TYR A 103 -5.66 9.01 2.99
C TYR A 103 -5.56 7.68 3.74
N SER A 104 -4.60 7.52 4.67
CA SER A 104 -4.50 6.31 5.50
C SER A 104 -5.72 6.10 6.41
N GLU A 105 -6.27 7.18 6.98
CA GLU A 105 -7.44 7.12 7.87
C GLU A 105 -8.72 6.82 7.08
N LEU A 106 -8.88 7.40 5.88
CA LEU A 106 -9.99 7.09 4.97
C LEU A 106 -9.90 5.66 4.43
N LEU A 107 -8.70 5.17 4.12
CA LEU A 107 -8.48 3.79 3.66
C LEU A 107 -8.77 2.79 4.80
N SER A 108 -8.26 3.02 6.01
CA SER A 108 -8.59 2.23 7.21
C SER A 108 -10.10 2.22 7.45
N LYS A 109 -10.76 3.39 7.48
CA LYS A 109 -12.21 3.48 7.68
C LYS A 109 -13.03 2.77 6.59
N ARG A 110 -12.56 2.78 5.35
CA ARG A 110 -13.15 1.99 4.27
C ARG A 110 -12.97 0.49 4.52
N GLU A 111 -11.77 0.05 4.88
CA GLU A 111 -11.48 -1.36 5.15
C GLU A 111 -12.22 -1.89 6.39
N ASP A 112 -12.32 -1.09 7.45
CA ASP A 112 -13.15 -1.36 8.64
C ASP A 112 -14.62 -1.53 8.26
N ALA A 113 -15.17 -0.61 7.44
CA ALA A 113 -16.55 -0.68 6.97
C ALA A 113 -16.81 -1.86 6.02
N GLU A 114 -15.89 -2.15 5.09
CA GLU A 114 -15.94 -3.30 4.19
C GLU A 114 -15.83 -4.63 4.96
N SER A 115 -15.06 -4.65 6.05
CA SER A 115 -14.89 -5.81 6.92
C SER A 115 -16.04 -6.00 7.92
N ALA A 116 -16.69 -4.93 8.36
CA ALA A 116 -17.95 -4.97 9.11
C ALA A 116 -19.09 -5.48 8.20
N LEU A 117 -19.26 -4.89 7.02
CA LEU A 117 -20.27 -5.32 6.04
C LEU A 117 -20.09 -6.79 5.65
N ARG A 118 -18.86 -7.25 5.41
CA ARG A 118 -18.56 -8.66 5.19
C ARG A 118 -18.96 -9.53 6.39
N ARG A 119 -18.64 -9.13 7.62
CA ARG A 119 -19.00 -9.87 8.85
C ARG A 119 -20.52 -10.01 9.03
N ASP A 120 -21.26 -8.93 8.80
CA ASP A 120 -22.72 -8.89 9.00
C ASP A 120 -23.45 -9.69 7.90
N MET A 121 -23.01 -9.56 6.65
CA MET A 121 -23.49 -10.41 5.55
C MET A 121 -23.11 -11.89 5.74
N PHE A 122 -21.89 -12.18 6.19
CA PHE A 122 -21.45 -13.55 6.48
C PHE A 122 -22.30 -14.20 7.57
N THR A 123 -22.55 -13.50 8.68
CA THR A 123 -23.43 -13.97 9.76
C THR A 123 -24.84 -14.23 9.23
N THR A 124 -25.40 -13.29 8.46
CA THR A 124 -26.72 -13.42 7.83
C THR A 124 -26.82 -14.61 6.85
N ILE A 125 -25.75 -14.90 6.11
CA ILE A 125 -25.69 -16.03 5.16
C ILE A 125 -25.51 -17.34 5.92
N LEU A 126 -24.61 -17.42 6.91
CA LEU A 126 -24.45 -18.59 7.78
C LEU A 126 -25.78 -18.96 8.44
N GLU A 127 -26.47 -18.00 9.05
CA GLU A 127 -27.79 -18.24 9.65
C GLU A 127 -28.78 -18.82 8.64
N LYS A 128 -28.87 -18.25 7.44
CA LYS A 128 -29.76 -18.74 6.36
C LYS A 128 -29.29 -20.05 5.70
N PHE A 129 -28.04 -20.46 5.91
CA PHE A 129 -27.49 -21.73 5.45
C PHE A 129 -27.71 -22.83 6.49
N PHE A 130 -27.43 -22.58 7.76
CA PHE A 130 -27.42 -23.56 8.84
C PHE A 130 -28.74 -23.64 9.67
N GLN A 131 -29.66 -22.67 9.56
CA GLN A 131 -31.03 -22.82 10.09
C GLN A 131 -31.91 -23.80 9.27
N VAL A 132 -31.31 -24.54 8.33
CA VAL A 132 -31.92 -25.62 7.50
C VAL A 132 -32.28 -26.88 8.32
N GLY A 133 -32.21 -26.85 9.65
CA GLY A 133 -32.64 -27.94 10.54
C GLY A 133 -34.13 -28.30 10.51
N VAL A 134 -34.97 -27.61 9.71
CA VAL A 134 -36.41 -27.89 9.56
C VAL A 134 -36.90 -27.76 8.10
N LEU A 135 -36.08 -28.16 7.11
CA LEU A 135 -36.62 -28.36 5.75
C LEU A 135 -37.43 -29.65 5.68
N LYS A 136 -38.67 -29.54 5.17
CA LYS A 136 -39.56 -30.68 4.94
C LYS A 136 -39.12 -31.42 3.66
N PRO A 137 -39.26 -32.75 3.58
CA PRO A 137 -39.01 -33.48 2.34
C PRO A 137 -40.06 -33.10 1.29
N GLY A 138 -39.62 -32.43 0.23
CA GLY A 138 -40.47 -32.00 -0.89
C GLY A 138 -39.97 -30.72 -1.54
N GLU A 139 -39.39 -30.86 -2.73
CA GLU A 139 -39.15 -29.83 -3.75
C GLU A 139 -38.13 -28.70 -3.42
N ALA A 140 -37.17 -28.53 -4.33
CA ALA A 140 -36.26 -27.38 -4.46
C ALA A 140 -35.18 -27.09 -3.39
N ASP A 141 -34.78 -28.03 -2.52
CA ASP A 141 -33.66 -27.81 -1.57
C ASP A 141 -32.29 -27.71 -2.25
N MET A 142 -31.88 -28.70 -3.06
CA MET A 142 -30.51 -28.79 -3.59
C MET A 142 -30.06 -27.56 -4.39
N SER A 143 -30.84 -27.14 -5.37
CA SER A 143 -30.53 -25.97 -6.20
C SER A 143 -30.57 -24.64 -5.42
N GLN A 144 -31.28 -24.60 -4.26
CA GLN A 144 -31.19 -23.49 -3.30
C GLN A 144 -29.90 -23.53 -2.49
N ARG A 145 -29.43 -24.69 -2.02
CA ARG A 145 -28.11 -24.83 -1.37
C ARG A 145 -27.00 -24.35 -2.30
N LEU A 146 -27.06 -24.78 -3.56
CA LEU A 146 -26.11 -24.38 -4.60
C LEU A 146 -26.16 -22.87 -4.90
N LEU A 147 -27.35 -22.26 -4.95
CA LEU A 147 -27.49 -20.79 -5.07
C LEU A 147 -26.95 -20.05 -3.84
N LYS A 148 -27.14 -20.56 -2.61
CA LYS A 148 -26.56 -19.97 -1.40
C LYS A 148 -25.02 -20.08 -1.41
N LEU A 149 -24.46 -21.20 -1.86
CA LEU A 149 -23.02 -21.36 -2.03
C LEU A 149 -22.48 -20.43 -3.12
N GLU A 150 -23.19 -20.24 -4.23
CA GLU A 150 -22.85 -19.27 -5.28
C GLU A 150 -22.80 -17.83 -4.74
N MET A 151 -23.79 -17.42 -3.94
CA MET A 151 -23.76 -16.12 -3.27
C MET A 151 -22.60 -15.98 -2.26
N LEU A 152 -22.33 -17.02 -1.46
CA LEU A 152 -21.20 -17.02 -0.53
C LEU A 152 -19.86 -16.95 -1.28
N ALA A 153 -19.69 -17.76 -2.32
CA ALA A 153 -18.46 -17.86 -3.10
C ALA A 153 -18.10 -16.56 -3.81
N LEU A 154 -19.05 -15.94 -4.52
CA LEU A 154 -18.80 -14.70 -5.27
C LEU A 154 -18.57 -13.46 -4.38
N ASN A 155 -18.96 -13.50 -3.10
CA ASN A 155 -18.77 -12.38 -2.16
C ASN A 155 -17.66 -12.63 -1.12
N PHE A 156 -17.26 -13.89 -0.88
CA PHE A 156 -16.34 -14.28 0.19
C PHE A 156 -15.23 -15.24 -0.23
N GLY A 157 -15.08 -15.55 -1.53
CA GLY A 157 -14.06 -16.48 -2.04
C GLY A 157 -12.62 -16.12 -1.67
N GLU A 158 -12.30 -14.84 -1.48
CA GLU A 158 -10.98 -14.37 -1.01
C GLU A 158 -10.85 -14.37 0.53
N SER A 159 -11.96 -14.47 1.27
CA SER A 159 -12.05 -14.24 2.72
C SER A 159 -12.34 -15.49 3.55
N LEU A 160 -12.59 -16.66 2.94
CA LEU A 160 -12.95 -17.88 3.65
C LEU A 160 -12.44 -19.15 2.95
N SER A 161 -12.15 -20.20 3.72
CA SER A 161 -11.97 -21.56 3.19
C SER A 161 -13.33 -22.11 2.80
N LEU A 162 -13.62 -22.12 1.49
CA LEU A 162 -14.88 -22.64 0.94
C LEU A 162 -14.75 -24.10 0.50
N SER A 163 -13.53 -24.60 0.25
CA SER A 163 -13.21 -25.95 -0.20
C SER A 163 -14.02 -27.05 0.53
N PRO A 164 -14.15 -27.02 1.89
CA PRO A 164 -14.97 -28.00 2.62
C PRO A 164 -16.46 -27.95 2.30
N LEU A 165 -17.01 -26.75 2.01
CA LEU A 165 -18.42 -26.58 1.64
C LEU A 165 -18.69 -27.12 0.23
N PHE A 166 -17.79 -26.87 -0.73
CA PHE A 166 -17.87 -27.46 -2.06
C PHE A 166 -17.83 -28.99 -2.00
N VAL A 167 -16.87 -29.58 -1.27
CA VAL A 167 -16.77 -31.04 -1.08
C VAL A 167 -18.01 -31.62 -0.40
N SER A 168 -18.55 -30.96 0.64
CA SER A 168 -19.78 -31.43 1.28
C SER A 168 -20.99 -31.37 0.34
N LEU A 169 -21.07 -30.34 -0.51
CA LEU A 169 -22.20 -30.16 -1.41
C LEU A 169 -22.13 -31.11 -2.62
N ASP A 170 -20.93 -31.48 -3.07
CA ASP A 170 -20.74 -32.48 -4.12
C ASP A 170 -21.13 -33.89 -3.64
N HIS A 171 -20.90 -34.19 -2.36
CA HIS A 171 -21.37 -35.42 -1.71
C HIS A 171 -22.89 -35.43 -1.47
N ASP A 172 -23.48 -34.28 -1.12
CA ASP A 172 -24.94 -34.12 -1.03
C ASP A 172 -25.63 -34.45 -2.38
N ILE A 173 -25.04 -34.10 -3.54
CA ILE A 173 -25.59 -34.40 -4.88
C ILE A 173 -25.76 -35.90 -5.11
N ASP A 174 -24.77 -36.72 -4.72
CA ASP A 174 -24.85 -38.17 -4.87
C ASP A 174 -25.96 -38.75 -3.97
N GLN A 175 -26.08 -38.25 -2.74
CA GLN A 175 -27.11 -38.69 -1.78
C GLN A 175 -28.53 -38.15 -2.09
N PHE A 176 -28.66 -37.05 -2.85
CA PHE A 176 -29.95 -36.38 -3.01
C PHE A 176 -30.99 -37.24 -3.76
N PRO A 177 -32.22 -37.38 -3.24
CA PRO A 177 -33.26 -38.24 -3.83
C PRO A 177 -33.98 -37.53 -4.99
N TYR A 178 -33.31 -37.44 -6.14
CA TYR A 178 -33.93 -36.97 -7.39
C TYR A 178 -35.03 -37.93 -7.91
N PRO A 179 -36.05 -37.44 -8.64
CA PRO A 179 -37.02 -38.30 -9.33
C PRO A 179 -36.32 -39.29 -10.28
N PRO A 180 -36.69 -40.58 -10.31
CA PRO A 180 -35.94 -41.60 -11.07
C PRO A 180 -35.69 -41.24 -12.53
N GLU A 181 -36.70 -40.69 -13.20
CA GLU A 181 -36.71 -40.29 -14.61
C GLU A 181 -35.71 -39.19 -14.98
N LEU A 182 -35.30 -38.36 -14.01
CA LEU A 182 -34.36 -37.25 -14.20
C LEU A 182 -33.06 -37.40 -13.38
N SER A 183 -32.96 -38.45 -12.56
CA SER A 183 -31.95 -38.61 -11.50
C SER A 183 -30.49 -38.65 -11.94
N VAL A 184 -30.21 -38.92 -13.21
CA VAL A 184 -28.87 -38.83 -13.79
C VAL A 184 -28.59 -37.41 -14.26
N VAL A 185 -29.52 -36.81 -15.01
CA VAL A 185 -29.37 -35.48 -15.62
C VAL A 185 -29.30 -34.39 -14.55
N SER A 186 -30.21 -34.40 -13.57
CA SER A 186 -30.19 -33.38 -12.51
C SER A 186 -28.94 -33.46 -11.62
N ARG A 187 -28.32 -34.65 -11.48
CA ARG A 187 -27.02 -34.79 -10.79
C ARG A 187 -25.87 -34.21 -11.61
N SER A 188 -25.81 -34.48 -12.92
CA SER A 188 -24.79 -33.85 -13.78
C SER A 188 -24.96 -32.34 -13.82
N ASP A 189 -26.19 -31.82 -13.92
CA ASP A 189 -26.46 -30.38 -14.01
C ASP A 189 -26.06 -29.63 -12.73
N ASP A 190 -26.42 -30.14 -11.54
CA ASP A 190 -26.01 -29.53 -10.26
C ASP A 190 -24.48 -29.69 -10.03
N ARG A 191 -23.85 -30.81 -10.43
CA ARG A 191 -22.39 -31.04 -10.29
C ARG A 191 -21.57 -30.17 -11.25
N ASP A 192 -21.95 -30.06 -12.51
CA ASP A 192 -21.25 -29.20 -13.48
C ASP A 192 -21.46 -27.72 -13.16
N ARG A 193 -22.62 -27.32 -12.59
CA ARG A 193 -22.81 -25.96 -12.03
C ARG A 193 -21.94 -25.72 -10.79
N LEU A 194 -21.80 -26.69 -9.90
CA LEU A 194 -20.91 -26.61 -8.72
C LEU A 194 -19.43 -26.48 -9.13
N GLN A 195 -18.98 -27.28 -10.10
CA GLN A 195 -17.63 -27.20 -10.65
C GLN A 195 -17.39 -25.89 -11.43
N SER A 196 -18.40 -25.41 -12.19
CA SER A 196 -18.34 -24.10 -12.87
C SER A 196 -18.33 -22.91 -11.90
N LEU A 197 -18.92 -23.05 -10.71
CA LEU A 197 -18.74 -22.08 -9.62
C LEU A 197 -17.31 -22.15 -9.06
N ALA A 198 -16.79 -23.35 -8.81
CA ALA A 198 -15.45 -23.54 -8.25
C ALA A 198 -14.36 -22.98 -9.18
N LYS A 199 -14.41 -23.27 -10.49
CA LYS A 199 -13.53 -22.67 -11.51
C LYS A 199 -13.52 -21.13 -11.41
N ARG A 200 -14.70 -20.48 -11.43
CA ARG A 200 -14.81 -19.02 -11.30
C ARG A 200 -14.17 -18.45 -10.03
N VAL A 201 -14.24 -19.16 -8.89
CA VAL A 201 -13.55 -18.78 -7.65
C VAL A 201 -12.04 -18.92 -7.78
N ALA A 202 -11.56 -20.04 -8.33
CA ALA A 202 -10.15 -20.28 -8.56
C ALA A 202 -9.55 -19.25 -9.54
N ASP A 203 -10.25 -18.95 -10.65
CA ASP A 203 -9.88 -17.94 -11.64
C ASP A 203 -9.82 -16.52 -11.04
N GLN A 204 -10.79 -16.15 -10.19
CA GLN A 204 -10.77 -14.88 -9.47
C GLN A 204 -9.56 -14.77 -8.54
N GLN A 205 -9.30 -15.80 -7.73
CA GLN A 205 -8.14 -15.81 -6.84
C GLN A 205 -6.82 -15.79 -7.62
N LEU A 206 -6.71 -16.58 -8.69
CA LEU A 206 -5.54 -16.64 -9.57
C LEU A 206 -5.27 -15.28 -10.22
N SER A 207 -6.32 -14.60 -10.71
CA SER A 207 -6.25 -13.24 -11.25
C SER A 207 -5.73 -12.25 -10.22
N ALA A 208 -6.24 -12.28 -8.98
CA ALA A 208 -5.79 -11.43 -7.87
C ALA A 208 -4.33 -11.66 -7.44
N LEU A 209 -3.77 -12.85 -7.73
CA LEU A 209 -2.37 -13.21 -7.49
C LEU A 209 -1.46 -12.99 -8.71
N SER A 210 -2.01 -12.94 -9.92
CA SER A 210 -1.25 -12.93 -11.18
C SER A 210 -0.24 -11.79 -11.35
N GLY A 211 -0.54 -10.60 -10.81
CA GLY A 211 0.39 -9.46 -10.83
C GLY A 211 1.46 -9.47 -9.74
N ARG A 212 1.51 -10.53 -8.90
CA ARG A 212 2.32 -10.61 -7.67
C ARG A 212 3.05 -11.95 -7.50
N GLY A 213 2.61 -13.00 -8.19
CA GLY A 213 3.27 -14.30 -8.25
C GLY A 213 3.79 -14.66 -9.65
N LYS A 214 4.47 -15.79 -9.76
CA LYS A 214 4.75 -16.46 -11.04
C LYS A 214 3.73 -17.57 -11.25
N ILE A 215 3.00 -17.49 -12.36
CA ILE A 215 2.05 -18.52 -12.82
C ILE A 215 2.67 -19.28 -13.99
N TRP A 216 2.49 -20.60 -14.02
CA TRP A 216 2.74 -21.42 -15.20
C TRP A 216 1.64 -22.48 -15.36
N GLU A 217 1.37 -22.87 -16.60
CA GLU A 217 0.37 -23.87 -16.95
C GLU A 217 1.04 -25.02 -17.69
N PHE A 218 0.59 -26.25 -17.44
CA PHE A 218 1.05 -27.43 -18.15
C PHE A 218 -0.10 -28.43 -18.34
N THR A 219 0.10 -29.38 -19.26
CA THR A 219 -0.91 -30.39 -19.63
C THR A 219 -0.44 -31.76 -19.18
N VAL A 220 -1.34 -32.56 -18.61
CA VAL A 220 -1.06 -33.93 -18.19
C VAL A 220 -1.97 -34.89 -18.96
N PRO A 221 -1.44 -35.84 -19.75
CA PRO A 221 -2.26 -36.81 -20.48
C PRO A 221 -2.84 -37.85 -19.50
N LEU A 222 -4.18 -38.01 -19.47
CA LEU A 222 -4.85 -39.02 -18.63
C LEU A 222 -4.45 -40.44 -19.00
N VAL A 223 -4.04 -40.69 -20.25
CA VAL A 223 -3.60 -42.01 -20.71
C VAL A 223 -2.39 -42.49 -19.90
N SER A 224 -1.46 -41.59 -19.56
CA SER A 224 -0.27 -41.90 -18.76
C SER A 224 -0.58 -42.10 -17.27
N ILE A 225 -1.72 -41.62 -16.76
CA ILE A 225 -2.15 -41.80 -15.37
C ILE A 225 -3.03 -43.05 -15.21
N ILE A 226 -4.00 -43.24 -16.10
CA ILE A 226 -4.96 -44.35 -16.04
C ILE A 226 -4.32 -45.67 -16.53
N GLY A 227 -3.34 -45.57 -17.43
CA GLY A 227 -2.64 -46.71 -18.00
C GLY A 227 -3.46 -47.49 -19.04
N GLU A 228 -2.77 -48.31 -19.85
CA GLU A 228 -3.43 -49.24 -20.78
C GLU A 228 -3.88 -50.53 -20.06
N GLY A 229 -4.95 -50.42 -19.26
CA GLY A 229 -5.67 -51.58 -18.71
C GLY A 229 -5.57 -51.75 -17.20
N THR A 230 -4.69 -52.64 -16.72
CA THR A 230 -4.64 -53.07 -15.31
C THR A 230 -3.34 -52.71 -14.58
N THR A 231 -2.49 -51.89 -15.19
CA THR A 231 -1.33 -51.27 -14.54
C THR A 231 -1.64 -49.79 -14.33
N GLU A 232 -1.71 -49.37 -13.06
CA GLU A 232 -1.77 -47.96 -12.68
C GLU A 232 -0.60 -47.21 -13.33
N GLY A 233 -0.90 -46.08 -13.95
CA GLY A 233 0.08 -45.21 -14.57
C GLY A 233 0.51 -44.10 -13.63
N SER A 234 1.69 -43.53 -13.89
CA SER A 234 2.05 -42.22 -13.36
C SER A 234 2.64 -41.33 -14.43
N TYR A 235 2.46 -40.02 -14.27
CA TYR A 235 3.07 -38.99 -15.12
C TYR A 235 3.86 -38.02 -14.26
N ARG A 236 5.14 -37.83 -14.60
CA ARG A 236 6.08 -37.00 -13.86
C ARG A 236 6.33 -35.70 -14.61
N TRP A 237 5.85 -34.59 -14.06
CA TRP A 237 6.22 -33.27 -14.59
C TRP A 237 7.44 -32.73 -13.84
N PRO A 238 8.50 -32.26 -14.53
CA PRO A 238 8.62 -32.10 -15.98
C PRO A 238 9.20 -33.31 -16.73
N ASP A 239 9.66 -34.35 -16.03
CA ASP A 239 10.52 -35.41 -16.59
C ASP A 239 9.90 -36.20 -17.79
N ASP A 240 8.58 -36.28 -17.88
CA ASP A 240 7.80 -36.97 -18.93
C ASP A 240 7.13 -36.01 -19.95
N ASP A 241 7.33 -34.69 -19.84
CA ASP A 241 6.64 -33.68 -20.66
C ASP A 241 7.30 -33.53 -22.07
N PRO A 242 6.60 -33.84 -23.17
CA PRO A 242 7.19 -33.83 -24.51
C PRO A 242 7.51 -32.43 -25.04
N ASP A 243 6.93 -31.37 -24.46
CA ASP A 243 7.26 -29.97 -24.80
C ASP A 243 8.44 -29.43 -23.95
N PHE A 244 9.02 -30.24 -23.06
CA PHE A 244 10.16 -29.88 -22.22
C PHE A 244 11.51 -30.21 -22.90
N GLU A 245 11.95 -29.34 -23.81
CA GLU A 245 13.24 -29.51 -24.49
C GLU A 245 14.44 -29.53 -23.51
N GLU A 246 15.40 -30.42 -23.77
CA GLU A 246 16.61 -30.61 -22.96
C GLU A 246 17.51 -29.34 -23.02
N GLY A 247 17.38 -28.50 -21.99
CA GLY A 247 17.95 -27.14 -21.95
C GLY A 247 16.97 -26.08 -21.42
N VAL A 248 15.67 -26.40 -21.32
CA VAL A 248 14.62 -25.54 -20.75
C VAL A 248 14.63 -25.52 -19.21
N GLU A 249 15.66 -26.12 -18.58
CA GLU A 249 15.89 -26.13 -17.13
C GLU A 249 15.78 -24.74 -16.47
N GLU A 250 16.16 -23.66 -17.17
CA GLU A 250 16.01 -22.30 -16.66
C GLU A 250 14.53 -21.94 -16.39
N ARG A 251 13.56 -22.36 -17.20
CA ARG A 251 12.15 -22.00 -16.99
C ARG A 251 11.54 -22.60 -15.72
N ILE A 252 12.10 -23.70 -15.21
CA ILE A 252 11.64 -24.36 -13.97
C ILE A 252 12.50 -23.96 -12.78
N ASN A 253 13.82 -23.84 -12.95
CA ASN A 253 14.70 -23.42 -11.85
C ASN A 253 14.62 -21.93 -11.54
N ASP A 254 14.21 -21.10 -12.50
CA ASP A 254 14.08 -19.65 -12.36
C ASP A 254 12.63 -19.18 -12.10
N VAL A 255 11.86 -20.01 -11.37
CA VAL A 255 10.77 -19.52 -10.49
C VAL A 255 11.36 -18.78 -9.28
N GLN A 256 12.34 -17.89 -9.51
CA GLN A 256 12.79 -16.91 -8.55
C GLN A 256 11.63 -15.96 -8.23
N LEU A 257 11.06 -16.09 -7.04
CA LEU A 257 10.50 -14.94 -6.34
C LEU A 257 11.56 -14.47 -5.35
N GLU A 258 11.77 -13.14 -5.30
CA GLU A 258 12.65 -12.49 -4.31
C GLU A 258 14.08 -13.08 -4.26
N GLY A 259 14.58 -13.58 -5.39
CA GLY A 259 15.93 -14.13 -5.53
C GLY A 259 16.12 -15.57 -5.00
N MET A 260 15.06 -16.28 -4.64
CA MET A 260 15.12 -17.69 -4.22
C MET A 260 14.72 -18.64 -5.37
N PRO A 261 15.68 -19.24 -6.10
CA PRO A 261 15.37 -20.25 -7.12
C PRO A 261 14.91 -21.55 -6.45
N ARG A 262 13.84 -22.14 -6.99
CA ARG A 262 13.31 -23.45 -6.58
C ARG A 262 13.02 -24.32 -7.79
N THR A 263 13.19 -25.62 -7.62
CA THR A 263 12.82 -26.65 -8.60
C THR A 263 11.55 -27.34 -8.11
N TYR A 264 10.60 -27.58 -9.00
CA TYR A 264 9.32 -28.25 -8.72
C TYR A 264 9.22 -29.53 -9.55
N ARG A 265 8.88 -30.65 -8.91
CA ARG A 265 8.48 -31.90 -9.55
C ARG A 265 7.10 -32.31 -9.04
N PHE A 266 6.28 -32.84 -9.94
CA PHE A 266 4.98 -33.41 -9.64
C PHE A 266 4.91 -34.84 -10.18
N GLU A 267 4.34 -35.78 -9.44
CA GLU A 267 3.98 -37.10 -9.92
C GLU A 267 2.46 -37.27 -9.77
N PHE A 268 1.77 -37.47 -10.90
CA PHE A 268 0.32 -37.62 -10.98
C PHE A 268 -0.05 -39.10 -11.08
N SER A 269 -0.93 -39.58 -10.19
CA SER A 269 -1.48 -40.95 -10.17
C SER A 269 -3.00 -40.94 -9.99
N GLU A 270 -3.66 -42.10 -10.05
CA GLU A 270 -5.04 -42.33 -9.57
C GLU A 270 -6.08 -41.26 -10.01
N ALA A 271 -6.30 -41.13 -11.33
CA ALA A 271 -7.28 -40.18 -11.88
C ALA A 271 -8.73 -40.73 -11.85
N ASP A 272 -9.60 -40.13 -11.03
CA ASP A 272 -11.04 -40.43 -10.98
C ASP A 272 -11.84 -39.45 -11.87
N ARG A 273 -12.49 -40.00 -12.89
CA ARG A 273 -13.34 -39.26 -13.85
C ARG A 273 -14.70 -38.84 -13.26
N THR A 274 -15.15 -39.46 -12.17
CA THR A 274 -16.47 -39.26 -11.53
C THR A 274 -16.51 -37.99 -10.70
N TYR A 275 -15.47 -37.78 -9.89
CA TYR A 275 -15.25 -36.57 -9.09
C TYR A 275 -14.29 -35.58 -9.77
N LYS A 276 -13.75 -35.93 -10.94
CA LYS A 276 -12.81 -35.15 -11.75
C LYS A 276 -11.60 -34.72 -10.90
N SER A 277 -10.97 -35.71 -10.27
CA SER A 277 -9.84 -35.57 -9.35
C SER A 277 -8.66 -36.43 -9.76
N VAL A 278 -7.45 -36.04 -9.39
CA VAL A 278 -6.20 -36.79 -9.62
C VAL A 278 -5.34 -36.74 -8.36
N HIS A 279 -4.66 -37.84 -8.03
CA HIS A 279 -3.72 -37.85 -6.92
C HIS A 279 -2.39 -37.20 -7.34
N VAL A 280 -1.80 -36.38 -6.47
CA VAL A 280 -0.58 -35.62 -6.77
C VAL A 280 0.42 -35.74 -5.63
N PHE A 281 1.58 -36.31 -5.92
CA PHE A 281 2.79 -36.13 -5.13
C PHE A 281 3.58 -34.92 -5.66
N LEU A 282 4.10 -34.10 -4.75
CA LEU A 282 4.75 -32.82 -5.01
C LEU A 282 6.08 -32.78 -4.26
N GLU A 283 7.17 -32.69 -5.01
CA GLU A 283 8.53 -32.48 -4.50
C GLU A 283 8.99 -31.05 -4.85
N ILE A 284 9.34 -30.27 -3.83
CA ILE A 284 9.92 -28.92 -4.01
C ILE A 284 11.33 -28.90 -3.44
N ARG A 285 12.32 -28.48 -4.24
CA ARG A 285 13.71 -28.30 -3.83
C ARG A 285 14.13 -26.84 -3.91
N SER A 286 14.95 -26.40 -2.96
CA SER A 286 15.56 -25.06 -2.91
C SER A 286 17.06 -25.19 -2.73
N LYS A 287 17.85 -24.35 -3.40
CA LYS A 287 19.32 -24.35 -3.26
C LYS A 287 19.80 -23.96 -1.84
N ASN A 288 18.91 -23.39 -1.02
CA ASN A 288 19.19 -22.96 0.35
C ASN A 288 18.65 -23.95 1.43
N GLU A 289 18.02 -25.06 1.04
CA GLU A 289 17.39 -26.02 1.96
C GLU A 289 18.07 -27.40 1.87
N LEU A 290 18.28 -28.04 3.03
CA LEU A 290 19.01 -29.33 3.13
C LEU A 290 18.15 -30.56 2.80
N ALA A 291 16.83 -30.40 2.68
CA ALA A 291 15.88 -31.46 2.40
C ALA A 291 14.75 -30.91 1.51
N PRO A 292 14.15 -31.74 0.63
CA PRO A 292 12.97 -31.35 -0.14
C PRO A 292 11.76 -31.11 0.77
N ILE A 293 10.83 -30.29 0.29
CA ILE A 293 9.48 -30.19 0.85
C ILE A 293 8.59 -31.13 0.03
N GLU A 294 8.18 -32.23 0.64
CA GLU A 294 7.33 -33.25 0.03
C GLU A 294 5.87 -33.11 0.49
N ARG A 295 4.93 -33.20 -0.44
CA ARG A 295 3.48 -33.10 -0.19
C ARG A 295 2.72 -34.08 -1.07
N GLU A 296 1.59 -34.55 -0.55
CA GLU A 296 0.73 -35.57 -1.15
C GLU A 296 -0.72 -35.13 -0.95
N PHE A 297 -1.50 -35.01 -2.03
CA PHE A 297 -2.89 -34.54 -1.98
C PHE A 297 -3.66 -34.90 -3.25
N ASN A 298 -4.99 -35.00 -3.12
CA ASN A 298 -5.89 -35.07 -4.26
C ASN A 298 -6.16 -33.66 -4.81
N LEU A 299 -5.84 -33.46 -6.09
CA LEU A 299 -6.12 -32.27 -6.86
C LEU A 299 -7.48 -32.41 -7.57
N ASN A 300 -8.37 -31.44 -7.35
CA ASN A 300 -9.69 -31.34 -7.98
C ASN A 300 -10.07 -29.85 -8.14
N TYR A 301 -11.29 -29.57 -8.62
CA TYR A 301 -11.76 -28.21 -8.87
C TYR A 301 -11.97 -27.35 -7.60
N PHE A 302 -11.91 -27.95 -6.41
CA PHE A 302 -12.17 -27.28 -5.12
C PHE A 302 -10.89 -26.87 -4.37
N ASN A 303 -9.70 -27.13 -4.91
CA ASN A 303 -8.44 -26.59 -4.38
C ASN A 303 -8.29 -25.11 -4.79
N PHE A 304 -8.35 -24.20 -3.82
CA PHE A 304 -8.34 -22.75 -4.09
C PHE A 304 -7.01 -22.10 -3.64
N PRO A 305 -6.27 -21.39 -4.51
CA PRO A 305 -4.87 -21.03 -4.27
C PRO A 305 -4.62 -20.15 -3.05
N MET A 306 -5.55 -19.28 -2.63
CA MET A 306 -5.41 -18.46 -1.41
C MET A 306 -5.57 -19.26 -0.11
N VAL A 307 -6.13 -20.47 -0.18
CA VAL A 307 -6.50 -21.32 0.95
C VAL A 307 -5.63 -22.58 0.98
N ASP A 308 -5.67 -23.35 -0.10
CA ASP A 308 -5.09 -24.68 -0.23
C ASP A 308 -3.67 -24.58 -0.82
N ASN A 309 -2.77 -23.94 -0.05
CA ASN A 309 -1.39 -23.65 -0.44
C ASN A 309 -0.34 -24.31 0.47
N THR A 310 0.74 -24.80 -0.15
CA THR A 310 1.95 -25.22 0.54
C THR A 310 2.76 -24.00 0.94
N ARG A 311 3.13 -23.89 2.22
CA ARG A 311 4.05 -22.86 2.72
C ARG A 311 5.50 -23.26 2.48
N LEU A 312 6.30 -22.33 2.01
CA LEU A 312 7.72 -22.48 1.70
C LEU A 312 8.56 -21.46 2.52
N SER A 313 9.87 -21.57 2.43
CA SER A 313 10.83 -20.60 3.00
C SER A 313 10.63 -19.16 2.51
N GLY A 314 11.05 -18.20 3.33
CA GLY A 314 11.06 -16.78 2.99
C GLY A 314 9.68 -16.14 2.85
N ASP A 315 8.67 -16.64 3.57
CA ASP A 315 7.25 -16.29 3.40
C ASP A 315 6.80 -16.35 1.94
N GLN A 316 7.07 -17.47 1.27
CA GLN A 316 6.53 -17.75 -0.06
C GLN A 316 5.60 -18.95 0.00
N ARG A 317 4.62 -18.99 -0.90
CA ARG A 317 3.62 -20.06 -0.97
C ARG A 317 3.45 -20.56 -2.38
N PHE A 318 3.07 -21.81 -2.47
CA PHE A 318 2.81 -22.51 -3.73
C PHE A 318 1.42 -23.13 -3.71
N ALA A 319 0.70 -23.03 -4.82
CA ALA A 319 -0.58 -23.69 -5.03
C ALA A 319 -0.66 -24.33 -6.41
N LEU A 320 -1.47 -25.39 -6.51
CA LEU A 320 -1.75 -26.14 -7.72
C LEU A 320 -3.27 -26.15 -7.93
N ILE A 321 -3.72 -25.88 -9.16
CA ILE A 321 -5.12 -25.68 -9.51
C ILE A 321 -5.47 -26.57 -10.70
N LEU A 322 -6.59 -27.29 -10.62
CA LEU A 322 -7.17 -27.98 -11.77
C LEU A 322 -8.01 -26.99 -12.59
N THR A 323 -7.49 -26.53 -13.72
CA THR A 323 -8.21 -25.63 -14.62
C THR A 323 -9.14 -26.41 -15.54
N GLU A 324 -8.70 -27.57 -16.05
CA GLU A 324 -9.49 -28.42 -16.94
C GLU A 324 -9.25 -29.91 -16.70
N PHE A 325 -10.30 -30.72 -16.86
CA PHE A 325 -10.29 -32.18 -16.76
C PHE A 325 -11.14 -32.67 -17.94
N GLY A 326 -10.47 -32.97 -19.06
CA GLY A 326 -11.09 -33.51 -20.27
C GLY A 326 -10.98 -35.04 -20.33
N ASP A 327 -11.48 -35.63 -21.42
CA ASP A 327 -11.47 -37.08 -21.61
C ASP A 327 -10.07 -37.69 -21.81
N THR A 328 -9.14 -36.87 -22.33
CA THR A 328 -7.75 -37.24 -22.70
C THR A 328 -6.69 -36.44 -21.96
N ASN A 329 -6.96 -35.18 -21.61
CA ASN A 329 -5.99 -34.23 -21.06
C ASN A 329 -6.51 -33.58 -19.77
N LEU A 330 -5.65 -33.43 -18.76
CA LEU A 330 -5.82 -32.50 -17.65
C LEU A 330 -5.05 -31.21 -17.98
N LYS A 331 -5.63 -30.04 -17.68
CA LYS A 331 -4.90 -28.77 -17.68
C LYS A 331 -4.71 -28.31 -16.23
N VAL A 332 -3.46 -28.17 -15.83
CA VAL A 332 -3.06 -27.84 -14.47
C VAL A 332 -2.32 -26.51 -14.46
N THR A 333 -2.72 -25.62 -13.55
CA THR A 333 -2.12 -24.29 -13.40
C THR A 333 -1.49 -24.19 -12.02
N ALA A 334 -0.20 -23.87 -12.02
CA ALA A 334 0.65 -23.77 -10.84
C ALA A 334 1.00 -22.30 -10.57
N ILE A 335 1.06 -21.91 -9.30
CA ILE A 335 1.44 -20.55 -8.91
C ILE A 335 2.35 -20.55 -7.67
N SER A 336 3.42 -19.77 -7.75
CA SER A 336 4.27 -19.41 -6.61
C SER A 336 4.16 -17.90 -6.32
N PHE A 337 3.88 -17.52 -5.07
CA PHE A 337 3.50 -16.14 -4.70
C PHE A 337 3.90 -15.79 -3.24
N PRO A 338 4.11 -14.50 -2.89
CA PRO A 338 4.46 -14.11 -1.53
C PRO A 338 3.31 -14.33 -0.53
N GLY A 339 3.65 -14.80 0.67
CA GLY A 339 2.72 -15.21 1.72
C GLY A 339 1.90 -14.05 2.30
N LYS A 340 2.40 -12.82 2.24
CA LYS A 340 1.61 -11.61 2.50
C LYS A 340 0.36 -11.47 1.63
N TYR A 341 0.30 -12.09 0.44
CA TYR A 341 -0.90 -12.13 -0.40
C TYR A 341 -1.76 -13.38 -0.18
N SER A 342 -1.56 -14.11 0.92
CA SER A 342 -2.25 -15.38 1.20
C SER A 342 -2.93 -15.39 2.58
N GLY A 343 -4.21 -15.72 2.60
CA GLY A 343 -5.02 -15.79 3.82
C GLY A 343 -5.92 -14.57 4.05
N GLN A 344 -6.77 -14.70 5.06
CA GLN A 344 -8.07 -14.02 5.13
C GLN A 344 -8.07 -12.66 5.84
N ARG A 345 -6.90 -12.18 6.31
CA ARG A 345 -6.82 -11.10 7.33
C ARG A 345 -6.07 -9.85 6.91
N ASP A 346 -4.94 -9.97 6.23
CA ASP A 346 -4.00 -8.86 6.05
C ASP A 346 -3.84 -8.57 4.56
N LYS A 347 -4.63 -7.62 4.03
CA LYS A 347 -4.59 -7.18 2.63
C LYS A 347 -3.40 -6.22 2.40
N PRO A 348 -2.36 -6.54 1.59
CA PRO A 348 -1.17 -5.66 1.45
C PRO A 348 -1.39 -4.41 0.58
N PHE A 349 -2.61 -3.90 0.44
CA PHE A 349 -2.90 -2.71 -0.38
C PHE A 349 -2.28 -1.42 0.21
N LEU A 350 -1.91 -1.41 1.49
CA LEU A 350 -1.14 -0.33 2.09
C LEU A 350 0.26 -0.22 1.46
N ASP A 351 0.99 -1.33 1.26
CA ASP A 351 2.32 -1.33 0.62
C ASP A 351 2.24 -0.76 -0.81
N ASP A 352 1.28 -1.25 -1.61
CA ASP A 352 1.10 -0.83 -3.00
C ASP A 352 0.75 0.67 -3.11
N VAL A 353 0.02 1.22 -2.14
CA VAL A 353 -0.32 2.66 -2.07
C VAL A 353 0.87 3.48 -1.58
N ILE A 354 1.61 3.01 -0.58
CA ILE A 354 2.84 3.64 -0.08
C ILE A 354 3.87 3.76 -1.21
N HIS A 355 4.08 2.70 -2.00
CA HIS A 355 4.98 2.72 -3.15
C HIS A 355 4.55 3.73 -4.21
N ARG A 356 3.27 3.75 -4.61
CA ARG A 356 2.78 4.72 -5.63
C ARG A 356 2.96 6.16 -5.18
N LEU A 357 2.71 6.47 -3.92
CA LEU A 357 2.86 7.83 -3.39
C LEU A 357 4.34 8.23 -3.21
N GLN A 358 5.23 7.26 -2.91
CA GLN A 358 6.68 7.47 -3.01
C GLN A 358 7.13 7.76 -4.45
N ASP A 359 6.62 7.01 -5.43
CA ASP A 359 6.92 7.23 -6.85
C ASP A 359 6.40 8.59 -7.36
N GLU A 360 5.20 9.03 -6.94
CA GLU A 360 4.68 10.37 -7.25
C GLU A 360 5.53 11.48 -6.63
N ALA A 361 6.00 11.31 -5.39
CA ALA A 361 6.92 12.26 -4.75
C ALA A 361 8.28 12.32 -5.47
N LEU A 362 8.82 11.16 -5.88
CA LEU A 362 10.06 11.06 -6.67
C LEU A 362 9.90 11.66 -8.08
N GLN A 363 8.75 11.51 -8.72
CA GLN A 363 8.47 12.15 -10.02
C GLN A 363 8.34 13.67 -9.88
N THR A 364 7.60 14.14 -8.88
CA THR A 364 7.39 15.58 -8.63
C THR A 364 8.72 16.32 -8.38
N SER A 365 9.63 15.72 -7.61
CA SER A 365 10.96 16.29 -7.38
C SER A 365 11.87 16.33 -8.62
N ARG A 366 11.63 15.46 -9.61
CA ARG A 366 12.33 15.50 -10.91
C ARG A 366 11.76 16.55 -11.85
N SER A 367 10.44 16.77 -11.86
CA SER A 367 9.80 17.78 -12.72
C SER A 367 10.09 19.23 -12.34
N GLU A 368 10.51 19.49 -11.10
CA GLU A 368 10.78 20.83 -10.58
C GLU A 368 12.27 21.22 -10.55
N SER A 369 13.17 20.37 -11.05
CA SER A 369 14.57 20.75 -11.27
C SER A 369 14.65 21.80 -12.39
N PRO A 370 15.01 23.07 -12.12
CA PRO A 370 14.98 24.11 -13.13
C PRO A 370 16.07 23.88 -14.18
N LEU A 371 15.76 24.20 -15.43
CA LEU A 371 16.72 24.21 -16.54
C LEU A 371 17.83 25.23 -16.25
N ASN A 372 18.98 24.74 -15.78
CA ASN A 372 20.14 25.54 -15.46
C ASN A 372 21.05 25.66 -16.71
N ASN A 373 20.77 26.66 -17.55
CA ASN A 373 21.49 27.03 -18.78
C ASN A 373 21.49 28.57 -18.92
#